data_AF-A0AAV5XDE2-F1
#
_entry.id   AF-A0AAV5XDE2-F1
#
_cell.length_a   1.000
_cell.length_b   1.000
_cell.length_c   1.000
_cell.angle_alpha   90.00
_cell.angle_beta   90.00
_cell.angle_gamma   90.00
#
_symmetry.space_group_name_H-M   'P 1'
#
loop_
_entity.id
_entity.type
_entity.pdbx_description
1 polymer ?
#
loop_
_entity_poly.entity_id
_entity_poly.type
_entity_poly.pdbx_seq_one_letter_code
_entity_poly.pdbx_strand_id
1 'polypeptide(L)'
;MRDKLFEPVFALAGRRYDWADVVLWARTWGGWADFEAGVRLGLAWVKRAEDGDEDLSPDESEVEDAANEFRYDRGLLSAEEMEAWLARCGLSAEAWMASMRRAVLKRKWSHVAEMIGRDSPVTDEDVAAVLWCDGVCSGELTRYAREVAGRAAVCARLREEDEAFDDAVAPEVRKMFASAPEGMAGTVLDLDPEACREKLAHLARLEVALRHFSARALTSRAVHDQLSAHYLDWIRLDCHVVSFPDEQMAREAVLSVREDGLPLSEVAELAGATADDARVYLDEAAPSLREHLLSAAKGDLVGPVPVDEGFLVVLVRDKVLPTEADPEIRRRIERSAIARLLVREIDARAEWLSPI
;
A
#
# COMPACT_ATOMS: atom_id res chain seq x y z
N MET A 1 -20.80 8.25 1.62
CA MET A 1 -19.54 9.03 1.46
C MET A 1 -19.77 10.55 1.43
N ARG A 2 -20.78 11.07 0.71
CA ARG A 2 -20.98 12.53 0.50
C ARG A 2 -20.96 13.37 1.79
N ASP A 3 -21.70 12.95 2.81
CA ASP A 3 -21.80 13.71 4.07
C ASP A 3 -20.45 13.85 4.80
N LYS A 4 -19.51 12.94 4.53
CA LYS A 4 -18.18 12.92 5.14
C LYS A 4 -17.14 13.76 4.40
N LEU A 5 -17.38 14.09 3.12
CA LEU A 5 -16.40 14.79 2.29
C LEU A 5 -16.00 16.18 2.83
N PHE A 6 -16.91 16.84 3.53
CA PHE A 6 -16.69 18.19 4.06
C PHE A 6 -16.28 18.20 5.53
N GLU A 7 -16.14 17.03 6.16
CA GLU A 7 -15.61 16.95 7.51
C GLU A 7 -14.10 17.22 7.48
N PRO A 8 -13.59 18.08 8.38
CA PRO A 8 -12.16 18.38 8.43
C PRO A 8 -11.37 17.16 8.93
N VAL A 9 -10.28 16.84 8.22
CA VAL A 9 -9.39 15.72 8.52
C VAL A 9 -8.20 16.18 9.33
N PHE A 10 -7.60 17.31 8.95
CA PHE A 10 -6.48 17.91 9.65
C PHE A 10 -6.41 19.41 9.43
N ALA A 11 -5.67 20.08 10.30
CA ALA A 11 -5.25 21.47 10.13
C ALA A 11 -3.73 21.56 10.09
N LEU A 12 -3.22 22.46 9.24
CA LEU A 12 -1.80 22.74 9.13
C LEU A 12 -1.59 24.19 8.70
N ALA A 13 -0.70 24.91 9.41
CA ALA A 13 -0.39 26.32 9.14
C ALA A 13 -1.63 27.23 8.99
N GLY A 14 -2.62 27.04 9.88
CA GLY A 14 -3.86 27.82 9.88
C GLY A 14 -4.88 27.46 8.79
N ARG A 15 -4.58 26.48 7.91
CA ARG A 15 -5.52 25.97 6.91
C ARG A 15 -6.09 24.63 7.35
N ARG A 16 -7.39 24.44 7.17
CA ARG A 16 -8.08 23.16 7.34
C ARG A 16 -8.15 22.42 6.01
N TYR A 17 -7.99 21.11 6.09
CA TYR A 17 -8.10 20.17 4.99
C TYR A 17 -9.23 19.21 5.30
N ASP A 18 -10.14 19.05 4.34
CA ASP A 18 -11.29 18.14 4.43
C ASP A 18 -11.08 16.87 3.61
N TRP A 19 -11.99 15.91 3.75
CA TRP A 19 -11.92 14.66 2.99
C TRP A 19 -12.06 14.89 1.48
N ALA A 20 -12.70 15.97 1.05
CA ALA A 20 -12.76 16.35 -0.37
C ALA A 20 -11.37 16.73 -0.90
N ASP A 21 -10.55 17.45 -0.13
CA ASP A 21 -9.14 17.72 -0.49
C ASP A 21 -8.36 16.41 -0.67
N VAL A 22 -8.54 15.46 0.26
CA VAL A 22 -7.86 14.16 0.24
C VAL A 22 -8.27 13.32 -0.97
N VAL A 23 -9.58 13.23 -1.24
CA VAL A 23 -10.11 12.43 -2.36
C VAL A 23 -9.81 13.08 -3.70
N LEU A 24 -9.90 14.41 -3.82
CA LEU A 24 -9.47 15.13 -5.03
C LEU A 24 -8.00 14.85 -5.32
N TRP A 25 -7.14 14.97 -4.31
CA TRP A 25 -5.72 14.67 -4.47
C TRP A 25 -5.49 13.22 -4.89
N ALA A 26 -6.13 12.26 -4.21
CA ALA A 26 -5.97 10.84 -4.50
C ALA A 26 -6.40 10.49 -5.93
N ARG A 27 -7.47 11.12 -6.42
CA ARG A 27 -7.95 10.96 -7.80
C ARG A 27 -6.99 11.50 -8.84
N THR A 28 -6.33 12.62 -8.56
CA THR A 28 -5.44 13.26 -9.52
C THR A 28 -4.01 12.69 -9.48
N TRP A 29 -3.49 12.35 -8.29
CA TRP A 29 -2.09 11.95 -8.10
C TRP A 29 -1.86 10.72 -7.22
N GLY A 30 -2.85 10.27 -6.44
CA GLY A 30 -2.66 9.24 -5.41
C GLY A 30 -3.03 7.80 -5.80
N GLY A 31 -3.52 7.54 -7.01
CA GLY A 31 -3.89 6.19 -7.45
C GLY A 31 -5.27 5.74 -6.98
N TRP A 32 -6.23 6.67 -6.84
CA TRP A 32 -7.61 6.35 -6.45
C TRP A 32 -8.29 5.33 -7.37
N ALA A 33 -7.95 5.33 -8.66
CA ALA A 33 -8.51 4.40 -9.64
C ALA A 33 -8.19 2.93 -9.28
N ASP A 34 -6.98 2.67 -8.75
CA ASP A 34 -6.58 1.33 -8.33
C ASP A 34 -7.33 0.90 -7.07
N PHE A 35 -7.55 1.84 -6.15
CA PHE A 35 -8.39 1.61 -4.97
C PHE A 35 -9.85 1.31 -5.37
N GLU A 36 -10.46 2.12 -6.23
CA GLU A 36 -11.82 1.88 -6.76
C GLU A 36 -11.92 0.55 -7.50
N ALA A 37 -10.93 0.19 -8.32
CA ALA A 37 -10.86 -1.10 -9.00
C ALA A 37 -10.79 -2.26 -8.00
N GLY A 38 -10.01 -2.11 -6.93
CA GLY A 38 -9.92 -3.09 -5.85
C GLY A 38 -11.25 -3.28 -5.10
N VAL A 39 -11.97 -2.20 -4.82
CA VAL A 39 -13.31 -2.25 -4.20
C VAL A 39 -14.32 -2.92 -5.12
N ARG A 40 -14.32 -2.56 -6.41
CA ARG A 40 -15.19 -3.17 -7.42
C ARG A 40 -14.95 -4.67 -7.55
N LEU A 41 -13.68 -5.09 -7.52
CA LEU A 41 -13.31 -6.50 -7.53
C LEU A 41 -13.84 -7.24 -6.29
N GLY A 42 -13.69 -6.65 -5.09
CA GLY A 42 -14.22 -7.22 -3.86
C GLY A 42 -15.75 -7.39 -3.88
N LEU A 43 -16.48 -6.40 -4.39
CA LEU A 43 -17.93 -6.49 -4.58
C LEU A 43 -18.33 -7.56 -5.59
N ALA A 44 -17.56 -7.71 -6.66
CA ALA A 44 -17.83 -8.73 -7.68
C ALA A 44 -17.72 -10.14 -7.11
N TRP A 45 -16.73 -10.40 -6.25
CA TRP A 45 -16.61 -11.66 -5.53
C TRP A 45 -17.77 -11.91 -4.57
N VAL A 46 -18.21 -10.89 -3.82
CA VAL A 46 -19.37 -11.03 -2.92
C VAL A 46 -20.63 -11.42 -3.69
N LYS A 47 -20.97 -10.68 -4.76
CA LYS A 47 -22.17 -11.00 -5.57
C LYS A 47 -22.10 -12.41 -6.14
N ARG A 48 -20.93 -12.85 -6.60
CA ARG A 48 -20.76 -14.20 -7.16
C ARG A 48 -20.91 -15.30 -6.11
N ALA A 49 -20.40 -15.09 -4.89
CA ALA A 49 -20.61 -16.01 -3.78
C ALA A 49 -22.10 -16.10 -3.39
N GLU A 50 -22.82 -14.99 -3.44
CA GLU A 50 -24.27 -14.93 -3.17
C GLU A 50 -25.12 -15.61 -4.25
N ASP A 51 -24.66 -15.62 -5.52
CA ASP A 51 -25.35 -16.23 -6.66
C ASP A 51 -25.33 -17.78 -6.67
N GLY A 52 -24.79 -18.43 -5.63
CA GLY A 52 -24.94 -19.86 -5.36
C GLY A 52 -23.71 -20.73 -5.67
N ASP A 53 -22.55 -20.13 -5.85
CA ASP A 53 -21.26 -20.83 -5.95
C ASP A 53 -20.72 -21.02 -4.52
N GLU A 54 -21.19 -22.06 -3.81
CA GLU A 54 -20.83 -22.32 -2.39
C GLU A 54 -19.31 -22.41 -2.19
N ASP A 55 -18.58 -22.90 -3.19
CA ASP A 55 -17.11 -22.99 -3.19
C ASP A 55 -16.42 -21.60 -3.19
N LEU A 56 -17.15 -20.53 -3.54
CA LEU A 56 -16.65 -19.16 -3.54
C LEU A 56 -17.03 -18.37 -2.28
N SER A 57 -17.90 -18.89 -1.43
CA SER A 57 -18.21 -18.25 -0.14
C SER A 57 -16.97 -18.28 0.76
N PRO A 58 -16.62 -17.17 1.44
CA PRO A 58 -15.58 -17.24 2.44
C PRO A 58 -16.08 -18.08 3.62
N ASP A 59 -15.16 -18.79 4.27
CA ASP A 59 -15.48 -19.42 5.55
C ASP A 59 -15.76 -18.32 6.57
N GLU A 60 -16.80 -18.47 7.40
CA GLU A 60 -17.10 -17.50 8.46
C GLU A 60 -15.94 -17.40 9.45
N SER A 61 -15.17 -18.48 9.67
CA SER A 61 -13.94 -18.42 10.45
C SER A 61 -12.88 -17.49 9.83
N GLU A 62 -12.72 -17.49 8.50
CA GLU A 62 -11.77 -16.60 7.81
C GLU A 62 -12.17 -15.12 7.98
N VAL A 63 -13.48 -14.83 7.99
CA VAL A 63 -14.01 -13.49 8.20
C VAL A 63 -13.83 -13.04 9.66
N GLU A 64 -14.08 -13.94 10.62
CA GLU A 64 -13.82 -13.68 12.05
C GLU A 64 -12.34 -13.43 12.33
N ASP A 65 -11.44 -14.21 11.71
CA ASP A 65 -9.99 -14.03 11.84
C ASP A 65 -9.55 -12.68 11.27
N ALA A 66 -10.04 -12.29 10.09
CA ALA A 66 -9.77 -10.97 9.52
C ALA A 66 -10.31 -9.83 10.41
N ALA A 67 -11.48 -10.01 11.01
CA ALA A 67 -12.05 -9.04 11.95
C ALA A 67 -11.22 -8.93 13.24
N ASN A 68 -10.68 -10.05 13.74
CA ASN A 68 -9.79 -10.07 14.89
C ASN A 68 -8.45 -9.38 14.57
N GLU A 69 -7.81 -9.73 13.46
CA GLU A 69 -6.58 -9.10 12.96
C GLU A 69 -6.76 -7.57 12.86
N PHE A 70 -7.84 -7.13 12.23
CA PHE A 70 -8.20 -5.72 12.11
C PHE A 70 -8.25 -4.99 13.47
N ARG A 71 -8.84 -5.64 14.49
CA ARG A 71 -8.96 -5.09 15.84
C ARG A 71 -7.62 -5.05 16.55
N TYR A 72 -6.81 -6.11 16.43
CA TYR A 72 -5.48 -6.16 17.04
C TYR A 72 -4.56 -5.06 16.50
N ASP A 73 -4.52 -4.88 15.18
CA ASP A 73 -3.69 -3.85 14.52
C ASP A 73 -4.02 -2.43 14.99
N ARG A 74 -5.27 -2.20 15.40
CA ARG A 74 -5.78 -0.89 15.83
C ARG A 74 -5.92 -0.76 17.34
N GLY A 75 -5.51 -1.79 18.10
CA GLY A 75 -5.65 -1.82 19.55
C GLY A 75 -7.11 -1.77 20.05
N LEU A 76 -8.07 -2.24 19.25
CA LEU A 76 -9.50 -2.25 19.55
C LEU A 76 -9.88 -3.56 20.30
N LEU A 77 -9.33 -3.73 21.50
CA LEU A 77 -9.32 -5.00 22.22
C LEU A 77 -10.68 -5.38 22.81
N SER A 78 -11.53 -4.40 23.12
CA SER A 78 -12.90 -4.60 23.60
C SER A 78 -13.97 -4.30 22.54
N ALA A 79 -15.19 -4.80 22.75
CA ALA A 79 -16.33 -4.47 21.92
C ALA A 79 -16.70 -2.97 22.03
N GLU A 80 -16.61 -2.40 23.23
CA GLU A 80 -16.90 -0.97 23.46
C GLU A 80 -15.93 -0.05 22.70
N GLU A 81 -14.63 -0.38 22.69
CA GLU A 81 -13.63 0.36 21.91
C GLU A 81 -13.92 0.28 20.40
N MET A 82 -14.32 -0.90 19.93
CA MET A 82 -14.68 -1.12 18.54
C MET A 82 -15.94 -0.32 18.14
N GLU A 83 -16.99 -0.36 18.96
CA GLU A 83 -18.23 0.41 18.72
C GLU A 83 -17.96 1.92 18.74
N ALA A 84 -17.15 2.40 19.69
CA ALA A 84 -16.76 3.80 19.75
C ALA A 84 -15.95 4.23 18.52
N TRP A 85 -15.06 3.37 18.02
CA TRP A 85 -14.29 3.62 16.81
C TRP A 85 -15.20 3.67 15.57
N LEU A 86 -16.10 2.70 15.41
CA LEU A 86 -17.08 2.66 14.31
C LEU A 86 -17.97 3.92 14.32
N ALA A 87 -18.50 4.30 15.48
CA ALA A 87 -19.33 5.48 15.63
C ALA A 87 -18.57 6.77 15.23
N ARG A 88 -17.31 6.89 15.65
CA ARG A 88 -16.44 8.01 15.25
C ARG A 88 -16.20 8.06 13.74
N CYS A 89 -16.05 6.91 13.10
CA CYS A 89 -15.87 6.80 11.65
C CYS A 89 -17.21 6.91 10.85
N GLY A 90 -18.35 6.94 11.55
CA GLY A 90 -19.68 6.93 10.93
C GLY A 90 -20.00 5.61 10.24
N LEU A 91 -19.52 4.49 10.77
CA LEU A 91 -19.70 3.14 10.25
C LEU A 91 -20.63 2.33 11.15
N SER A 92 -21.39 1.40 10.56
CA SER A 92 -22.11 0.36 11.31
C SER A 92 -21.25 -0.90 11.41
N ALA A 93 -21.55 -1.74 12.42
CA ALA A 93 -20.91 -3.06 12.54
C ALA A 93 -21.16 -3.94 11.30
N GLU A 94 -22.36 -3.86 10.72
CA GLU A 94 -22.72 -4.56 9.48
C GLU A 94 -21.85 -4.13 8.29
N ALA A 95 -21.69 -2.81 8.08
CA ALA A 95 -20.87 -2.28 7.00
C ALA A 95 -19.40 -2.70 7.16
N TRP A 96 -18.90 -2.68 8.40
CA TRP A 96 -17.56 -3.15 8.74
C TRP A 96 -17.37 -4.65 8.46
N MET A 97 -18.28 -5.51 8.93
CA MET A 97 -18.21 -6.96 8.66
C MET A 97 -18.29 -7.27 7.15
N ALA A 98 -19.13 -6.53 6.41
CA ALA A 98 -19.17 -6.65 4.95
C ALA A 98 -17.83 -6.24 4.29
N SER A 99 -17.11 -5.26 4.86
CA SER A 99 -15.76 -4.89 4.43
C SER A 99 -14.75 -6.00 4.69
N MET A 100 -14.80 -6.64 5.86
CA MET A 100 -13.94 -7.80 6.19
C MET A 100 -14.17 -8.95 5.21
N ARG A 101 -15.44 -9.26 4.91
CA ARG A 101 -15.81 -10.28 3.92
C ARG A 101 -15.23 -9.98 2.53
N ARG A 102 -15.34 -8.73 2.06
CA ARG A 102 -14.72 -8.28 0.80
C ARG A 102 -13.19 -8.41 0.82
N ALA A 103 -12.55 -8.07 1.93
CA ALA A 103 -11.10 -8.18 2.08
C ALA A 103 -10.61 -9.63 2.02
N VAL A 104 -11.29 -10.55 2.72
CA VAL A 104 -11.00 -11.99 2.69
C VAL A 104 -11.13 -12.54 1.27
N LEU A 105 -12.24 -12.27 0.60
CA LEU A 105 -12.47 -12.74 -0.77
C LEU A 105 -11.45 -12.18 -1.76
N LYS A 106 -11.10 -10.89 -1.64
CA LYS A 106 -10.07 -10.27 -2.48
C LYS A 106 -8.70 -10.93 -2.27
N ARG A 107 -8.34 -11.28 -1.03
CA ARG A 107 -7.08 -11.95 -0.70
C ARG A 107 -7.07 -13.37 -1.27
N LYS A 108 -8.10 -14.16 -0.96
CA LYS A 108 -8.25 -15.57 -1.35
C LYS A 108 -8.18 -15.77 -2.87
N TRP A 109 -8.81 -14.88 -3.62
CA TRP A 109 -8.95 -15.00 -5.07
C TRP A 109 -8.09 -14.01 -5.87
N SER A 110 -7.06 -13.42 -5.24
CA SER A 110 -6.16 -12.45 -5.87
C SER A 110 -5.45 -12.99 -7.12
N HIS A 111 -5.13 -14.28 -7.13
CA HIS A 111 -4.45 -14.99 -8.23
C HIS A 111 -5.36 -15.30 -9.43
N VAL A 112 -6.68 -15.23 -9.26
CA VAL A 112 -7.69 -15.48 -10.32
C VAL A 112 -8.55 -14.24 -10.59
N ALA A 113 -8.08 -13.05 -10.22
CA ALA A 113 -8.80 -11.79 -10.42
C ALA A 113 -9.21 -11.54 -11.89
N GLU A 114 -8.45 -12.06 -12.86
CA GLU A 114 -8.77 -11.98 -14.28
C GLU A 114 -9.98 -12.83 -14.71
N MET A 115 -10.38 -13.82 -13.90
CA MET A 115 -11.56 -14.65 -14.16
C MET A 115 -12.88 -13.89 -13.95
N ILE A 116 -12.86 -12.80 -13.18
CA ILE A 116 -13.97 -11.84 -13.14
C ILE A 116 -13.87 -10.98 -14.40
N GLY A 117 -14.32 -11.54 -15.51
CA GLY A 117 -14.45 -10.83 -16.78
C GLY A 117 -15.40 -9.62 -16.69
N ARG A 118 -15.53 -8.91 -17.83
CA ARG A 118 -16.33 -7.68 -18.01
C ARG A 118 -17.82 -7.77 -17.65
N ASP A 119 -18.32 -8.93 -17.27
CA ASP A 119 -19.74 -9.20 -16.99
C ASP A 119 -20.11 -9.10 -15.50
N SER A 120 -19.25 -8.49 -14.67
CA SER A 120 -19.59 -8.21 -13.27
C SER A 120 -20.78 -7.22 -13.18
N PRO A 121 -21.87 -7.55 -12.47
CA PRO A 121 -23.04 -6.67 -12.34
C PRO A 121 -22.81 -5.55 -11.30
N VAL A 122 -21.57 -5.23 -10.97
CA VAL A 122 -21.23 -4.18 -10.01
C VAL A 122 -21.29 -2.82 -10.70
N THR A 123 -22.25 -1.99 -10.27
CA THR A 123 -22.43 -0.64 -10.77
C THR A 123 -21.52 0.35 -10.06
N ASP A 124 -21.34 1.55 -10.62
CA ASP A 124 -20.60 2.63 -9.94
C ASP A 124 -21.32 3.09 -8.66
N GLU A 125 -22.64 2.92 -8.58
CA GLU A 125 -23.43 3.20 -7.39
C GLU A 125 -23.12 2.19 -6.26
N ASP A 126 -23.00 0.89 -6.60
CA ASP A 126 -22.59 -0.15 -5.65
C ASP A 126 -21.20 0.17 -5.05
N VAL A 127 -20.26 0.60 -5.89
CA VAL A 127 -18.91 1.00 -5.46
C VAL A 127 -19.00 2.24 -4.55
N ALA A 128 -19.73 3.28 -4.97
CA ALA A 128 -19.89 4.51 -4.20
C ALA A 128 -20.51 4.30 -2.81
N ALA A 129 -21.39 3.31 -2.67
CA ALA A 129 -22.04 2.97 -1.40
C ALA A 129 -21.04 2.47 -0.34
N VAL A 130 -20.02 1.71 -0.75
CA VAL A 130 -19.06 1.06 0.18
C VAL A 130 -17.69 1.72 0.25
N LEU A 131 -17.35 2.61 -0.71
CA LEU A 131 -16.03 3.25 -0.82
C LEU A 131 -15.53 3.88 0.49
N TRP A 132 -16.42 4.52 1.24
CA TRP A 132 -16.05 5.12 2.53
C TRP A 132 -15.62 4.06 3.54
N CYS A 133 -16.43 3.01 3.71
CA CYS A 133 -16.14 1.93 4.66
C CYS A 133 -14.84 1.22 4.28
N ASP A 134 -14.70 0.83 3.01
CA ASP A 134 -13.50 0.13 2.56
C ASP A 134 -12.26 1.02 2.63
N GLY A 135 -12.39 2.31 2.36
CA GLY A 135 -11.29 3.27 2.45
C GLY A 135 -10.79 3.48 3.88
N VAL A 136 -11.70 3.51 4.86
CA VAL A 136 -11.35 3.61 6.30
C VAL A 136 -10.78 2.26 6.78
N CYS A 137 -11.45 1.14 6.48
CA CYS A 137 -11.06 -0.17 6.98
C CYS A 137 -9.74 -0.67 6.39
N SER A 138 -9.48 -0.41 5.11
CA SER A 138 -8.19 -0.74 4.47
C SER A 138 -7.04 0.19 4.88
N GLY A 139 -7.36 1.37 5.43
CA GLY A 139 -6.37 2.41 5.73
C GLY A 139 -5.94 3.25 4.51
N GLU A 140 -6.52 3.02 3.33
CA GLU A 140 -6.22 3.82 2.12
C GLU A 140 -6.56 5.30 2.31
N LEU A 141 -7.68 5.62 2.98
CA LEU A 141 -8.02 7.02 3.29
C LEU A 141 -7.03 7.65 4.26
N THR A 142 -6.57 6.91 5.28
CA THR A 142 -5.49 7.35 6.18
C THR A 142 -4.21 7.62 5.41
N ARG A 143 -3.83 6.71 4.51
CA ARG A 143 -2.65 6.84 3.65
C ARG A 143 -2.74 8.11 2.81
N TYR A 144 -3.86 8.34 2.11
CA TYR A 144 -4.07 9.55 1.32
C TYR A 144 -4.04 10.82 2.17
N ALA A 145 -4.67 10.81 3.35
CA ALA A 145 -4.64 11.97 4.25
C ALA A 145 -3.21 12.32 4.68
N ARG A 146 -2.39 11.32 5.00
CA ARG A 146 -0.96 11.49 5.34
C ARG A 146 -0.14 12.01 4.15
N GLU A 147 -0.41 11.51 2.94
CA GLU A 147 0.24 12.02 1.72
C GLU A 147 -0.07 13.51 1.51
N VAL A 148 -1.32 13.94 1.65
CA VAL A 148 -1.68 15.36 1.53
C VAL A 148 -1.08 16.18 2.67
N ALA A 149 -1.13 15.68 3.92
CA ALA A 149 -0.53 16.34 5.07
C ALA A 149 0.98 16.55 4.91
N GLY A 150 1.72 15.57 4.37
CA GLY A 150 3.15 15.70 4.09
C GLY A 150 3.46 16.80 3.09
N ARG A 151 2.68 16.87 2.01
CA ARG A 151 2.85 17.93 0.99
C ARG A 151 2.48 19.31 1.55
N ALA A 152 1.43 19.38 2.37
CA ALA A 152 1.05 20.60 3.08
C ALA A 152 2.16 21.06 4.03
N ALA A 153 2.74 20.16 4.82
CA ALA A 153 3.81 20.44 5.78
C ALA A 153 5.06 21.00 5.10
N VAL A 154 5.46 20.37 4.00
CA VAL A 154 6.59 20.82 3.19
C VAL A 154 6.32 22.17 2.52
N CYS A 155 5.11 22.39 2.00
CA CYS A 155 4.73 23.66 1.40
C CYS A 155 4.77 24.79 2.45
N ALA A 156 4.28 24.56 3.66
CA ALA A 156 4.37 25.50 4.77
C ALA A 156 5.84 25.82 5.11
N ARG A 157 6.68 24.79 5.23
CA ARG A 157 8.13 24.95 5.49
C ARG A 157 8.82 25.79 4.41
N LEU A 158 8.52 25.55 3.14
CA LEU A 158 9.12 26.30 2.03
C LEU A 158 8.68 27.77 2.02
N ARG A 159 7.42 28.05 2.37
CA ARG A 159 6.92 29.43 2.52
C ARG A 159 7.53 30.16 3.72
N GLU A 160 7.83 29.45 4.80
CA GLU A 160 8.56 30.00 5.95
C GLU A 160 10.01 30.37 5.58
N GLU A 161 10.64 29.59 4.69
CA GLU A 161 12.00 29.86 4.20
C GLU A 161 12.07 30.97 3.15
N ASP A 162 11.05 31.07 2.29
CA ASP A 162 10.98 32.00 1.18
C ASP A 162 9.54 32.49 0.95
N GLU A 163 9.28 33.75 1.32
CA GLU A 163 7.97 34.39 1.15
C GLU A 163 7.57 34.50 -0.33
N ALA A 164 8.54 34.54 -1.26
CA ALA A 164 8.30 34.60 -2.70
C ALA A 164 8.11 33.22 -3.35
N PHE A 165 8.14 32.13 -2.57
CA PHE A 165 8.02 30.77 -3.06
C PHE A 165 6.76 30.56 -3.93
N ASP A 166 5.62 31.09 -3.48
CA ASP A 166 4.34 30.94 -4.17
C ASP A 166 4.35 31.55 -5.58
N ASP A 167 4.98 32.72 -5.74
CA ASP A 167 5.11 33.39 -7.04
C ASP A 167 6.10 32.67 -7.94
N ALA A 168 7.21 32.17 -7.36
CA ALA A 168 8.24 31.44 -8.08
C ALA A 168 7.69 30.14 -8.72
N VAL A 169 6.82 29.42 -8.01
CA VAL A 169 6.25 28.14 -8.50
C VAL A 169 4.97 28.31 -9.32
N ALA A 170 4.38 29.51 -9.38
CA ALA A 170 3.11 29.74 -10.08
C ALA A 170 3.08 29.26 -11.54
N PRO A 171 4.15 29.38 -12.36
CA PRO A 171 4.17 28.83 -13.72
C PRO A 171 4.08 27.29 -13.75
N GLU A 172 4.79 26.61 -12.83
CA GLU A 172 4.79 25.15 -12.72
C GLU A 172 3.43 24.63 -12.24
N VAL A 173 2.82 25.32 -11.26
CA VAL A 173 1.47 25.01 -10.79
C VAL A 173 0.45 25.12 -11.92
N ARG A 174 0.50 26.20 -12.71
CA ARG A 174 -0.37 26.37 -13.89
C ARG A 174 -0.20 25.26 -14.91
N LYS A 175 1.05 24.88 -15.21
CA LYS A 175 1.34 23.77 -16.13
C LYS A 175 0.79 22.44 -15.61
N MET A 176 0.97 22.16 -14.33
CA MET A 176 0.51 20.90 -13.75
C MET A 176 -1.01 20.83 -13.64
N PHE A 177 -1.64 21.94 -13.27
CA PHE A 177 -3.10 22.06 -13.26
C PHE A 177 -3.70 21.86 -14.66
N ALA A 178 -3.09 22.45 -15.69
CA ALA A 178 -3.52 22.27 -17.08
C ALA A 178 -3.34 20.82 -17.61
N SER A 179 -2.47 20.02 -16.99
CA SER A 179 -2.30 18.59 -17.32
C SER A 179 -3.21 17.66 -16.53
N ALA A 180 -4.03 18.17 -15.61
CA ALA A 180 -4.98 17.36 -14.87
C ALA A 180 -6.09 16.86 -15.83
N PRO A 181 -6.58 15.62 -15.69
CA PRO A 181 -7.60 15.06 -16.58
C PRO A 181 -8.86 15.93 -16.65
N GLU A 182 -9.29 16.28 -17.88
CA GLU A 182 -10.56 16.97 -18.12
C GLU A 182 -11.72 16.08 -17.64
N GLY A 183 -12.65 16.63 -16.86
CA GLY A 183 -13.83 15.92 -16.32
C GLY A 183 -13.77 15.57 -14.83
N MET A 184 -12.63 15.71 -14.14
CA MET A 184 -12.55 15.53 -12.68
C MET A 184 -13.27 16.63 -11.89
N ALA A 185 -13.41 17.81 -12.48
CA ALA A 185 -13.76 19.04 -11.77
C ALA A 185 -15.27 19.33 -11.60
N GLY A 186 -16.17 18.35 -11.74
CA GLY A 186 -17.61 18.67 -11.63
C GLY A 186 -18.60 17.55 -11.37
N THR A 187 -18.26 16.28 -11.56
CA THR A 187 -19.24 15.18 -11.43
C THR A 187 -18.95 14.21 -10.29
N VAL A 188 -17.72 14.17 -9.78
CA VAL A 188 -17.28 13.02 -8.96
C VAL A 188 -17.37 13.27 -7.44
N LEU A 189 -17.66 14.50 -7.01
CA LEU A 189 -17.82 14.88 -5.59
C LEU A 189 -18.98 15.85 -5.34
N ASP A 190 -19.83 16.12 -6.35
CA ASP A 190 -20.89 17.15 -6.30
C ASP A 190 -20.40 18.53 -5.81
N LEU A 191 -19.13 18.83 -6.03
CA LEU A 191 -18.53 20.12 -5.74
C LEU A 191 -18.93 21.13 -6.81
N ASP A 192 -19.15 22.37 -6.40
CA ASP A 192 -19.21 23.48 -7.34
C ASP A 192 -17.92 23.52 -8.20
N PRO A 193 -18.01 23.69 -9.53
CA PRO A 193 -16.84 23.66 -10.40
C PRO A 193 -15.77 24.69 -10.04
N GLU A 194 -16.15 25.88 -9.55
CA GLU A 194 -15.18 26.89 -9.13
C GLU A 194 -14.47 26.47 -7.84
N ALA A 195 -15.22 26.02 -6.84
CA ALA A 195 -14.64 25.48 -5.60
C ALA A 195 -13.71 24.29 -5.87
N CYS A 196 -14.06 23.42 -6.82
CA CYS A 196 -13.22 22.31 -7.24
C CYS A 196 -11.92 22.79 -7.91
N ARG A 197 -12.01 23.78 -8.81
CA ARG A 197 -10.83 24.41 -9.44
C ARG A 197 -9.90 25.04 -8.40
N GLU A 198 -10.44 25.76 -7.42
CA GLU A 198 -9.65 26.38 -6.35
C GLU A 198 -8.91 25.32 -5.51
N LYS A 199 -9.61 24.25 -5.10
CA LYS A 199 -9.00 23.13 -4.36
C LYS A 199 -7.91 22.45 -5.17
N LEU A 200 -8.18 22.12 -6.44
CA LEU A 200 -7.20 21.47 -7.32
C LEU A 200 -5.97 22.36 -7.58
N ALA A 201 -6.15 23.67 -7.77
CA ALA A 201 -5.02 24.60 -7.91
C ALA A 201 -4.17 24.68 -6.63
N HIS A 202 -4.80 24.60 -5.45
CA HIS A 202 -4.09 24.49 -4.18
C HIS A 202 -3.32 23.18 -4.06
N LEU A 203 -3.98 22.04 -4.29
CA LEU A 203 -3.34 20.72 -4.24
C LEU A 203 -2.18 20.60 -5.23
N ALA A 204 -2.32 21.22 -6.41
CA ALA A 204 -1.23 21.30 -7.38
C ALA A 204 -0.01 22.06 -6.85
N ARG A 205 -0.22 23.13 -6.07
CA ARG A 205 0.89 23.81 -5.39
C ARG A 205 1.58 22.93 -4.36
N LEU A 206 0.84 22.10 -3.63
CA LEU A 206 1.41 21.16 -2.66
C LEU A 206 2.31 20.11 -3.34
N GLU A 207 1.91 19.61 -4.50
CA GLU A 207 2.72 18.70 -5.32
C GLU A 207 4.01 19.34 -5.83
N VAL A 208 3.93 20.58 -6.34
CA VAL A 208 5.12 21.31 -6.79
C VAL A 208 6.06 21.57 -5.61
N ALA A 209 5.51 21.94 -4.45
CA ALA A 209 6.29 22.08 -3.23
C ALA A 209 7.04 20.80 -2.83
N LEU A 210 6.38 19.64 -2.90
CA LEU A 210 7.02 18.35 -2.64
C LEU A 210 8.18 18.09 -3.61
N ARG A 211 8.01 18.39 -4.91
CA ARG A 211 9.09 18.22 -5.91
C ARG A 211 10.30 19.10 -5.60
N HIS A 212 10.08 20.38 -5.30
CA HIS A 212 11.17 21.31 -4.94
C HIS A 212 11.88 20.90 -3.66
N PHE A 213 11.13 20.50 -2.64
CA PHE A 213 11.70 19.99 -1.40
C PHE A 213 12.51 18.72 -1.61
N SER A 214 11.98 17.77 -2.37
CA SER A 214 12.66 16.50 -2.67
C SER A 214 13.98 16.75 -3.40
N ALA A 215 13.97 17.64 -4.41
CA ALA A 215 15.18 18.02 -5.15
C ALA A 215 16.25 18.67 -4.25
N ARG A 216 15.84 19.44 -3.22
CA ARG A 216 16.75 20.04 -2.23
C ARG A 216 17.25 19.06 -1.17
N ALA A 217 16.40 18.11 -0.76
CA ALA A 217 16.70 17.18 0.32
C ALA A 217 17.62 16.02 -0.11
N LEU A 218 17.54 15.60 -1.37
CA LEU A 218 18.31 14.48 -1.92
C LEU A 218 19.75 14.87 -2.28
N THR A 219 20.51 15.33 -1.28
CA THR A 219 21.95 15.58 -1.41
C THR A 219 22.74 14.27 -1.44
N SER A 220 23.95 14.26 -2.04
CA SER A 220 24.83 13.07 -2.04
C SER A 220 25.11 12.53 -0.64
N ARG A 221 25.22 13.42 0.37
CA ARG A 221 25.41 13.01 1.76
C ARG A 221 24.16 12.32 2.31
N ALA A 222 22.97 12.88 2.07
CA ALA A 222 21.72 12.25 2.50
C ALA A 222 21.54 10.86 1.84
N VAL A 223 21.88 10.74 0.56
CA VAL A 223 21.86 9.45 -0.16
C VAL A 223 22.81 8.44 0.49
N HIS A 224 24.04 8.84 0.78
CA HIS A 224 25.04 7.99 1.41
C HIS A 224 24.64 7.54 2.83
N ASP A 225 24.17 8.48 3.66
CA ASP A 225 23.69 8.21 5.01
C ASP A 225 22.52 7.21 4.97
N GLN A 226 21.66 7.29 3.94
CA GLN A 226 20.57 6.34 3.76
C GLN A 226 21.00 4.95 3.34
N LEU A 227 21.90 4.86 2.37
CA LEU A 227 22.44 3.57 1.95
C LEU A 227 23.13 2.87 3.11
N SER A 228 23.85 3.62 3.94
CA SER A 228 24.55 3.07 5.10
C SER A 228 23.58 2.59 6.19
N ALA A 229 22.50 3.33 6.45
CA ALA A 229 21.49 2.95 7.43
C ALA A 229 20.71 1.67 7.05
N HIS A 230 20.49 1.44 5.74
CA HIS A 230 19.70 0.32 5.20
C HIS A 230 20.55 -0.69 4.44
N TYR A 231 21.88 -0.71 4.68
CA TYR A 231 22.81 -1.47 3.87
C TYR A 231 22.52 -2.98 3.87
N LEU A 232 22.16 -3.53 5.03
CA LEU A 232 21.80 -4.94 5.16
C LEU A 232 20.41 -5.22 4.61
N ASP A 233 19.46 -4.33 4.89
CA ASP A 233 18.06 -4.45 4.50
C ASP A 233 17.88 -4.48 2.98
N TRP A 234 18.74 -3.77 2.24
CA TRP A 234 18.66 -3.69 0.78
C TRP A 234 19.61 -4.62 0.03
N ILE A 235 20.17 -5.63 0.69
CA ILE A 235 20.82 -6.73 -0.03
C ILE A 235 19.76 -7.47 -0.85
N ARG A 236 20.03 -7.58 -2.14
CA ARG A 236 19.15 -8.29 -3.08
C ARG A 236 19.66 -9.71 -3.28
N LEU A 237 18.76 -10.68 -3.22
CA LEU A 237 19.02 -12.05 -3.60
C LEU A 237 18.19 -12.38 -4.84
N ASP A 238 18.86 -12.94 -5.85
CA ASP A 238 18.19 -13.58 -6.98
C ASP A 238 18.17 -15.09 -6.66
N CYS A 239 17.00 -15.71 -6.66
CA CYS A 239 16.73 -17.02 -6.07
C CYS A 239 15.83 -17.88 -6.97
N HIS A 240 15.93 -19.21 -6.84
CA HIS A 240 14.81 -20.10 -7.15
C HIS A 240 14.11 -20.47 -5.86
N VAL A 241 12.78 -20.38 -5.86
CA VAL A 241 11.95 -20.65 -4.69
C VAL A 241 10.96 -21.76 -5.04
N VAL A 242 10.80 -22.71 -4.13
CA VAL A 242 9.78 -23.75 -4.21
C VAL A 242 9.02 -23.77 -2.89
N SER A 243 7.70 -23.78 -2.98
CA SER A 243 6.81 -23.98 -1.83
C SER A 243 6.33 -25.43 -1.77
N PHE A 244 6.35 -25.99 -0.57
CA PHE A 244 5.90 -27.33 -0.27
C PHE A 244 4.79 -27.27 0.79
N PRO A 245 3.70 -28.04 0.64
CA PRO A 245 2.58 -28.01 1.58
C PRO A 245 2.94 -28.65 2.94
N ASP A 246 3.91 -29.56 2.96
CA ASP A 246 4.31 -30.28 4.16
C ASP A 246 5.84 -30.30 4.36
N GLU A 247 6.25 -30.42 5.62
CA GLU A 247 7.66 -30.36 6.02
C GLU A 247 8.46 -31.54 5.47
N GLN A 248 7.83 -32.72 5.40
CA GLN A 248 8.53 -33.94 5.03
C GLN A 248 8.92 -33.88 3.55
N MET A 249 8.02 -33.46 2.67
CA MET A 249 8.27 -33.25 1.24
C MET A 249 9.37 -32.20 1.03
N ALA A 250 9.35 -31.11 1.81
CA ALA A 250 10.40 -30.08 1.75
C ALA A 250 11.77 -30.60 2.21
N ARG A 251 11.81 -31.45 3.26
CA ARG A 251 13.05 -32.08 3.73
C ARG A 251 13.61 -33.07 2.70
N GLU A 252 12.77 -33.90 2.11
CA GLU A 252 13.17 -34.82 1.03
C GLU A 252 13.70 -34.04 -0.17
N ALA A 253 13.04 -32.94 -0.55
CA ALA A 253 13.52 -32.09 -1.63
C ALA A 253 14.92 -31.51 -1.35
N VAL A 254 15.16 -31.04 -0.11
CA VAL A 254 16.48 -30.57 0.32
C VAL A 254 17.54 -31.67 0.26
N LEU A 255 17.18 -32.90 0.65
CA LEU A 255 18.07 -34.06 0.57
C LEU A 255 18.39 -34.39 -0.88
N SER A 256 17.41 -34.47 -1.78
CA SER A 256 17.64 -34.76 -3.20
C SER A 256 18.54 -33.74 -3.89
N VAL A 257 18.40 -32.45 -3.56
CA VAL A 257 19.30 -31.42 -4.11
C VAL A 257 20.72 -31.53 -3.54
N ARG A 258 20.86 -31.82 -2.23
CA ARG A 258 22.18 -31.85 -1.56
C ARG A 258 22.95 -33.15 -1.76
N GLU A 259 22.28 -34.30 -1.65
CA GLU A 259 22.89 -35.63 -1.68
C GLU A 259 22.91 -36.20 -3.11
N ASP A 260 21.83 -36.04 -3.89
CA ASP A 260 21.75 -36.57 -5.25
C ASP A 260 22.20 -35.56 -6.32
N GLY A 261 22.39 -34.30 -5.94
CA GLY A 261 22.86 -33.23 -6.84
C GLY A 261 21.83 -32.83 -7.90
N LEU A 262 20.56 -33.17 -7.71
CA LEU A 262 19.48 -32.83 -8.64
C LEU A 262 19.21 -31.31 -8.64
N PRO A 263 18.91 -30.70 -9.80
CA PRO A 263 18.44 -29.32 -9.84
C PRO A 263 17.15 -29.16 -9.04
N LEU A 264 17.03 -28.07 -8.27
CA LEU A 264 15.84 -27.78 -7.47
C LEU A 264 14.54 -27.75 -8.32
N SER A 265 14.62 -27.32 -9.57
CA SER A 265 13.48 -27.34 -10.51
C SER A 265 13.01 -28.76 -10.84
N GLU A 266 13.94 -29.70 -11.02
CA GLU A 266 13.61 -31.11 -11.31
C GLU A 266 13.00 -31.78 -10.07
N VAL A 267 13.54 -31.49 -8.88
CA VAL A 267 12.98 -31.96 -7.61
C VAL A 267 11.57 -31.40 -7.37
N ALA A 268 11.33 -30.13 -7.69
CA ALA A 268 10.01 -29.53 -7.62
C ALA A 268 9.03 -30.24 -8.56
N GLU A 269 9.40 -30.45 -9.82
CA GLU A 269 8.56 -31.15 -10.82
C GLU A 269 8.21 -32.57 -10.37
N LEU A 270 9.18 -33.33 -9.84
CA LEU A 270 8.95 -34.68 -9.31
C LEU A 270 7.98 -34.71 -8.13
N ALA A 271 7.97 -33.64 -7.33
CA ALA A 271 7.09 -33.48 -6.19
C ALA A 271 5.74 -32.81 -6.57
N GLY A 272 5.51 -32.50 -7.84
CA GLY A 272 4.30 -31.80 -8.30
C GLY A 272 4.23 -30.33 -7.89
N ALA A 273 5.37 -29.72 -7.54
CA ALA A 273 5.52 -28.31 -7.20
C ALA A 273 6.15 -27.52 -8.36
N THR A 274 6.04 -26.20 -8.31
CA THR A 274 6.69 -25.29 -9.28
C THR A 274 7.85 -24.54 -8.64
N ALA A 275 8.95 -24.42 -9.38
CA ALA A 275 10.08 -23.61 -8.99
C ALA A 275 10.03 -22.26 -9.71
N ASP A 276 9.94 -21.18 -8.94
CA ASP A 276 9.83 -19.83 -9.48
C ASP A 276 11.14 -19.06 -9.31
N ASP A 277 11.48 -18.26 -10.32
CA ASP A 277 12.53 -17.25 -10.20
C ASP A 277 12.01 -16.06 -9.38
N ALA A 278 12.66 -15.80 -8.26
CA ALA A 278 12.31 -14.71 -7.36
C ALA A 278 13.47 -13.76 -7.16
N ARG A 279 13.16 -12.46 -7.14
CA ARG A 279 14.07 -11.41 -6.69
C ARG A 279 13.55 -10.86 -5.38
N VAL A 280 14.34 -10.99 -4.33
CA VAL A 280 13.93 -10.64 -2.97
C VAL A 280 14.96 -9.70 -2.35
N TYR A 281 14.51 -8.59 -1.78
CA TYR A 281 15.31 -7.77 -0.87
C TYR A 281 15.14 -8.29 0.56
N LEU A 282 16.18 -8.17 1.40
CA LEU A 282 16.10 -8.71 2.76
C LEU A 282 14.99 -8.05 3.61
N ASP A 283 14.69 -6.77 3.40
CA ASP A 283 13.57 -6.07 4.06
C ASP A 283 12.19 -6.62 3.69
N GLU A 284 12.04 -7.21 2.51
CA GLU A 284 10.81 -7.83 2.01
C GLU A 284 10.68 -9.30 2.40
N ALA A 285 11.79 -9.95 2.76
CA ALA A 285 11.74 -11.34 3.20
C ALA A 285 10.99 -11.47 4.54
N ALA A 286 10.20 -12.53 4.67
CA ALA A 286 9.54 -12.91 5.92
C ALA A 286 10.57 -13.00 7.06
N PRO A 287 10.22 -12.62 8.31
CA PRO A 287 11.18 -12.59 9.42
C PRO A 287 11.91 -13.91 9.64
N SER A 288 11.22 -15.05 9.49
CA SER A 288 11.79 -16.41 9.62
C SER A 288 12.83 -16.72 8.52
N LEU A 289 12.65 -16.17 7.33
CA LEU A 289 13.51 -16.40 6.17
C LEU A 289 14.70 -15.42 6.11
N ARG A 290 14.52 -14.20 6.62
CA ARG A 290 15.49 -13.10 6.53
C ARG A 290 16.86 -13.46 7.09
N GLU A 291 16.92 -14.04 8.29
CA GLU A 291 18.20 -14.42 8.93
C GLU A 291 18.95 -15.48 8.11
N HIS A 292 18.21 -16.47 7.59
CA HIS A 292 18.77 -17.52 6.76
C HIS A 292 19.35 -16.96 5.45
N LEU A 293 18.59 -16.10 4.74
CA LEU A 293 19.04 -15.46 3.51
C LEU A 293 20.22 -14.49 3.73
N LEU A 294 20.25 -13.78 4.86
CA LEU A 294 21.36 -12.90 5.20
C LEU A 294 22.68 -13.69 5.33
N SER A 295 22.63 -14.91 5.86
CA SER A 295 23.82 -15.77 6.00
C SER A 295 24.18 -16.54 4.72
N ALA A 296 23.21 -16.78 3.83
CA ALA A 296 23.39 -17.58 2.62
C ALA A 296 24.32 -16.92 1.59
N ALA A 297 25.11 -17.75 0.92
CA ALA A 297 25.96 -17.42 -0.21
C ALA A 297 25.35 -17.93 -1.53
N LYS A 298 25.94 -17.50 -2.65
CA LYS A 298 25.58 -18.01 -3.98
C LYS A 298 25.80 -19.52 -4.04
N GLY A 299 24.76 -20.24 -4.46
CA GLY A 299 24.72 -21.69 -4.53
C GLY A 299 24.15 -22.37 -3.29
N ASP A 300 23.93 -21.63 -2.20
CA ASP A 300 23.39 -22.22 -0.98
C ASP A 300 21.91 -22.56 -1.14
N LEU A 301 21.56 -23.74 -0.60
CA LEU A 301 20.19 -24.19 -0.46
C LEU A 301 19.71 -23.91 0.97
N VAL A 302 18.79 -22.96 1.10
CA VAL A 302 18.17 -22.50 2.34
C VAL A 302 16.82 -23.20 2.52
N GLY A 303 16.58 -23.71 3.72
CA GLY A 303 15.34 -24.38 4.09
C GLY A 303 15.50 -25.85 4.46
N PRO A 304 14.39 -26.53 4.77
CA PRO A 304 13.02 -26.01 4.72
C PRO A 304 12.76 -24.94 5.80
N VAL A 305 12.16 -23.80 5.40
CA VAL A 305 11.78 -22.72 6.32
C VAL A 305 10.25 -22.65 6.40
N PRO A 306 9.64 -22.70 7.59
CA PRO A 306 8.20 -22.54 7.72
C PRO A 306 7.78 -21.11 7.35
N VAL A 307 6.71 -21.02 6.55
CA VAL A 307 6.01 -19.79 6.19
C VAL A 307 4.52 -19.95 6.45
N ASP A 308 3.75 -18.87 6.29
CA ASP A 308 2.31 -18.86 6.59
C ASP A 308 1.54 -19.98 5.85
N GLU A 309 1.94 -20.28 4.62
CA GLU A 309 1.38 -21.36 3.79
C GLU A 309 2.45 -22.40 3.42
N GLY A 310 2.85 -23.23 4.39
CA GLY A 310 3.71 -24.40 4.17
C GLY A 310 5.20 -24.15 4.43
N PHE A 311 6.06 -24.72 3.58
CA PHE A 311 7.51 -24.73 3.75
C PHE A 311 8.22 -24.27 2.48
N LEU A 312 9.07 -23.26 2.61
CA LEU A 312 9.89 -22.77 1.50
C LEU A 312 11.26 -23.43 1.48
N VAL A 313 11.70 -23.80 0.28
CA VAL A 313 13.07 -24.15 -0.04
C VAL A 313 13.57 -23.14 -1.08
N VAL A 314 14.72 -22.52 -0.79
CA VAL A 314 15.28 -21.43 -1.59
C VAL A 314 16.70 -21.77 -2.02
N LEU A 315 16.96 -21.79 -3.32
CA LEU A 315 18.30 -21.87 -3.87
C LEU A 315 18.78 -20.47 -4.27
N VAL A 316 19.83 -19.98 -3.61
CA VAL A 316 20.39 -18.65 -3.89
C VAL A 316 21.22 -18.69 -5.17
N ARG A 317 20.81 -17.94 -6.20
CA ARG A 317 21.54 -17.83 -7.48
C ARG A 317 22.56 -16.72 -7.48
N ASP A 318 22.22 -15.59 -6.87
CA ASP A 318 23.14 -14.49 -6.70
C ASP A 318 22.80 -13.64 -5.47
N LYS A 319 23.79 -12.91 -4.98
CA LYS A 319 23.64 -11.99 -3.85
C LYS A 319 24.31 -10.67 -4.18
N VAL A 320 23.49 -9.65 -4.38
CA VAL A 320 23.92 -8.33 -4.85
C VAL A 320 23.82 -7.34 -3.69
N LEU A 321 24.98 -6.81 -3.31
CA LEU A 321 25.08 -5.75 -2.31
C LEU A 321 24.52 -4.44 -2.87
N PRO A 322 23.83 -3.62 -2.06
CA PRO A 322 23.24 -2.39 -2.56
C PRO A 322 24.33 -1.38 -2.90
N THR A 323 24.17 -0.67 -4.02
CA THR A 323 25.08 0.38 -4.47
C THR A 323 24.32 1.60 -4.95
N GLU A 324 24.91 2.80 -4.82
CA GLU A 324 24.28 4.04 -5.32
C GLU A 324 24.13 4.09 -6.85
N ALA A 325 24.90 3.25 -7.56
CA ALA A 325 24.83 3.14 -9.02
C ALA A 325 23.63 2.31 -9.49
N ASP A 326 23.05 1.47 -8.62
CA ASP A 326 21.85 0.70 -8.94
C ASP A 326 20.63 1.65 -8.95
N PRO A 327 19.93 1.82 -10.10
CA PRO A 327 18.76 2.68 -10.19
C PRO A 327 17.62 2.31 -9.23
N GLU A 328 17.47 1.03 -8.88
CA GLU A 328 16.41 0.60 -7.96
C GLU A 328 16.76 0.94 -6.51
N ILE A 329 18.01 0.72 -6.10
CA ILE A 329 18.51 1.16 -4.79
C ILE A 329 18.40 2.68 -4.68
N ARG A 330 18.74 3.41 -5.74
CA ARG A 330 18.57 4.87 -5.77
C ARG A 330 17.11 5.28 -5.55
N ARG A 331 16.15 4.65 -6.23
CA ARG A 331 14.72 4.91 -6.01
C ARG A 331 14.26 4.56 -4.59
N ARG A 332 14.81 3.50 -3.97
CA ARG A 332 14.52 3.15 -2.58
C ARG A 332 15.06 4.19 -1.61
N ILE A 333 16.31 4.64 -1.81
CA ILE A 333 16.92 5.72 -1.04
C ILE A 333 16.07 6.98 -1.12
N GLU A 334 15.72 7.41 -2.33
CA GLU A 334 14.97 8.64 -2.56
C GLU A 334 13.61 8.59 -1.85
N ARG A 335 12.85 7.50 -2.04
CA ARG A 335 11.57 7.27 -1.35
C ARG A 335 11.71 7.26 0.17
N SER A 336 12.66 6.51 0.71
CA SER A 336 12.85 6.36 2.16
C SER A 336 13.39 7.63 2.84
N ALA A 337 14.22 8.41 2.15
CA ALA A 337 14.70 9.71 2.63
C ALA A 337 13.54 10.70 2.72
N ILE A 338 12.76 10.84 1.64
CA ILE A 338 11.62 11.76 1.57
C ILE A 338 10.57 11.35 2.59
N ALA A 339 10.19 10.07 2.67
CA ALA A 339 9.16 9.59 3.59
C ALA A 339 9.46 9.95 5.06
N ARG A 340 10.70 9.75 5.53
CA ARG A 340 11.08 10.15 6.89
C ARG A 340 11.05 11.64 7.12
N LEU A 341 11.49 12.44 6.14
CA LEU A 341 11.41 13.88 6.23
C LEU A 341 9.94 14.33 6.31
N LEU A 342 9.07 13.75 5.48
CA LEU A 342 7.63 14.04 5.51
C LEU A 342 7.02 13.70 6.87
N VAL A 343 7.30 12.51 7.42
CA VAL A 343 6.81 12.13 8.76
C VAL A 343 7.22 13.17 9.80
N ARG A 344 8.49 13.58 9.81
CA ARG A 344 8.99 14.61 10.72
C ARG A 344 8.26 15.95 10.54
N GLU A 345 8.05 16.38 9.30
CA GLU A 345 7.37 17.66 9.03
C GLU A 345 5.88 17.61 9.38
N ILE A 346 5.22 16.45 9.20
CA ILE A 346 3.82 16.20 9.61
C ILE A 346 3.73 16.25 11.13
N ASP A 347 4.54 15.47 11.85
CA ASP A 347 4.50 15.39 13.32
C ASP A 347 4.75 16.75 13.98
N ALA A 348 5.55 17.60 13.33
CA ALA A 348 5.84 18.94 13.83
C ALA A 348 4.71 19.96 13.62
N ARG A 349 3.78 19.75 12.67
CA ARG A 349 2.85 20.81 12.20
C ARG A 349 1.39 20.41 12.03
N ALA A 350 1.10 19.13 11.86
CA ALA A 350 -0.25 18.66 11.57
C ALA A 350 -1.04 18.46 12.87
N GLU A 351 -2.22 19.06 12.93
CA GLU A 351 -3.24 18.77 13.94
C GLU A 351 -4.31 17.88 13.30
N TRP A 352 -4.42 16.63 13.74
CA TRP A 352 -5.41 15.68 13.22
C TRP A 352 -6.77 15.92 13.88
N LEU A 353 -7.80 16.15 13.06
CA LEU A 353 -9.17 16.49 13.47
C LEU A 353 -10.16 15.33 13.29
N SER A 354 -9.79 14.34 12.48
CA SER A 354 -10.55 13.11 12.23
C SER A 354 -9.83 11.89 12.83
N PRO A 355 -10.53 10.79 13.16
CA PRO A 355 -9.89 9.48 13.35
C PRO A 355 -9.23 9.05 12.04
N ILE A 356 -7.97 8.61 12.10
CA ILE A 356 -7.18 8.16 10.95
C ILE A 356 -6.10 7.21 11.41
#